data_AF-A0A4R5C4F1-F1
#
_entry.id   AF-A0A4R5C4F1-F1
#
_cell.length_a   1.000
_cell.length_b   1.000
_cell.length_c   1.000
_cell.angle_alpha   90.00
_cell.angle_beta   90.00
_cell.angle_gamma   90.00
#
_symmetry.space_group_name_H-M   'P 1'
#
loop_
_entity.id
_entity.type
_entity.pdbx_description
1 polymer ?
#
loop_
_entity_poly.entity_id
_entity_poly.type
_entity_poly.pdbx_seq_one_letter_code
_entity_poly.pdbx_strand_id
1 'polypeptide(L)'
;MKLKFIKYIPILILPLFGVLFSCSKDQGASPLEHSTIAPGEISNIAIQNLPGKAKLTYSLPNDKDLLYIVAQYTLENGTKMEVKSSYYNNSMILEGFTGLTEKEVTLYAVNRSEVKSKPVKVSVAPLRAPVYSVFDSMTLQPDFGGIRIKADNPTNENLAFLIMTKNIQGNWEPLPNSIYTTTSEINQALRGFDTIKQQFALVVRDRWLNKSDTLFQEVKPIYETLMPKSNYAAIHLANDSKVIGTYPVKNLWDGQFLEYWGSYFTDRTIDVGNHLVTFDVGKVTKLSRLKLWQFSEPIGGQRLYYYLGAIKKFRIWGSNTLNDGNLSGWTLLGDFDIKKPSGLPYGQENNDDLLAAIDGQDFEISIDMPAVRYLRIECIENWSGGQFMAVSEVQVYGNPNF
;
A
#
# COMPACT_ATOMS: atom_id res chain seq x y z
N MET A 1 39.64 38.75 -75.66
CA MET A 1 39.31 40.08 -76.22
C MET A 1 37.87 40.44 -75.84
N LYS A 2 37.70 41.59 -75.18
CA LYS A 2 36.46 42.33 -74.90
C LYS A 2 35.45 41.76 -73.89
N LEU A 3 35.38 42.48 -72.77
CA LEU A 3 34.25 42.58 -71.84
C LEU A 3 32.93 42.87 -72.57
N LYS A 4 31.83 42.38 -72.00
CA LYS A 4 30.56 43.11 -71.96
C LYS A 4 30.02 43.14 -70.53
N PHE A 5 30.00 44.35 -69.97
CA PHE A 5 29.20 44.74 -68.82
C PHE A 5 27.71 44.80 -69.22
N ILE A 6 26.81 44.45 -68.28
CA ILE A 6 25.48 45.04 -68.01
C ILE A 6 25.04 44.42 -66.65
N LYS A 7 25.21 45.14 -65.53
CA LYS A 7 24.23 46.02 -64.83
C LYS A 7 22.92 45.32 -64.44
N TYR A 8 22.76 44.96 -63.15
CA TYR A 8 21.55 45.12 -62.29
C TYR A 8 22.03 44.92 -60.82
N ILE A 9 22.25 46.01 -60.07
CA ILE A 9 21.41 46.58 -58.99
C ILE A 9 21.50 45.80 -57.65
N PRO A 10 21.76 46.48 -56.51
CA PRO A 10 22.32 45.87 -55.31
C PRO A 10 21.23 45.31 -54.40
N ILE A 11 21.32 44.01 -54.09
CA ILE A 11 20.65 43.40 -52.93
C ILE A 11 21.60 43.58 -51.74
N LEU A 12 21.37 44.63 -50.95
CA LEU A 12 21.63 44.61 -49.51
C LEU A 12 20.95 45.83 -48.85
N ILE A 13 19.62 45.80 -48.79
CA ILE A 13 18.85 46.67 -47.90
C ILE A 13 17.99 45.77 -46.98
N LEU A 14 18.28 45.93 -45.70
CA LEU A 14 17.55 45.56 -44.50
C LEU A 14 16.07 45.10 -44.70
N PRO A 15 15.68 43.97 -44.09
CA PRO A 15 14.73 44.11 -42.98
C PRO A 15 15.09 43.23 -41.77
N LEU A 16 15.83 43.83 -40.84
CA LEU A 16 15.92 43.47 -39.43
C LEU A 16 14.77 44.16 -38.67
N PHE A 17 13.51 43.95 -39.06
CA PHE A 17 12.37 44.62 -38.42
C PHE A 17 11.07 43.80 -38.45
N GLY A 18 11.12 42.54 -38.01
CA GLY A 18 9.95 41.66 -38.01
C GLY A 18 9.82 40.65 -36.87
N VAL A 19 10.62 40.74 -35.79
CA VAL A 19 10.57 39.73 -34.70
C VAL A 19 10.58 40.35 -33.29
N LEU A 20 10.08 41.57 -33.10
CA LEU A 20 10.03 42.20 -31.77
C LEU A 20 8.64 42.33 -31.14
N PHE A 21 7.59 41.73 -31.70
CA PHE A 21 6.26 41.75 -31.09
C PHE A 21 5.57 40.38 -31.14
N SER A 22 6.08 39.40 -30.40
CA SER A 22 5.23 38.36 -29.83
C SER A 22 5.95 37.61 -28.71
N CYS A 23 5.95 38.24 -27.54
CA CYS A 23 5.88 37.54 -26.26
C CYS A 23 5.48 38.58 -25.21
N SER A 24 4.21 38.98 -25.18
CA SER A 24 3.69 39.60 -23.97
C SER A 24 3.82 38.54 -22.88
N LYS A 25 4.69 38.79 -21.89
CA LYS A 25 4.82 37.92 -20.73
C LYS A 25 3.42 37.68 -20.16
N ASP A 26 2.97 36.44 -20.23
CA ASP A 26 1.79 35.99 -19.53
C ASP A 26 2.00 36.34 -18.05
N GLN A 27 1.22 37.29 -17.51
CA GLN A 27 1.43 37.82 -16.16
C GLN A 27 0.98 36.84 -15.07
N GLY A 28 0.62 35.61 -15.44
CA GLY A 28 0.06 34.63 -14.53
C GLY A 28 -1.36 35.01 -14.08
N ALA A 29 -1.95 34.17 -13.24
CA ALA A 29 -3.24 34.45 -12.65
C ALA A 29 -3.14 35.68 -11.73
N SER A 30 -3.93 36.71 -12.03
CA SER A 30 -4.10 37.89 -11.19
C SER A 30 -5.55 38.00 -10.71
N PRO A 31 -5.81 38.65 -9.57
CA PRO A 31 -7.17 38.92 -9.11
C PRO A 31 -7.99 39.64 -10.18
N LEU A 32 -9.21 39.17 -10.43
CA LEU A 32 -10.17 39.83 -11.35
C LEU A 32 -10.76 41.11 -10.74
N GLU A 33 -10.71 41.22 -9.41
CA GLU A 33 -11.19 42.36 -8.65
C GLU A 33 -9.99 43.16 -8.13
N HIS A 34 -10.09 44.49 -8.08
CA HIS A 34 -9.02 45.40 -7.67
C HIS A 34 -9.42 46.33 -6.51
N SER A 35 -10.11 45.78 -5.51
CA SER A 35 -10.38 46.48 -4.24
C SER A 35 -9.07 46.73 -3.47
N THR A 36 -8.95 47.92 -2.89
CA THR A 36 -7.87 48.27 -1.96
C THR A 36 -8.31 48.23 -0.50
N ILE A 37 -9.57 47.89 -0.25
CA ILE A 37 -10.17 47.83 1.09
C ILE A 37 -9.94 46.43 1.65
N ALA A 38 -9.28 46.35 2.79
CA ALA A 38 -9.07 45.08 3.49
C ALA A 38 -10.37 44.60 4.17
N PRO A 39 -10.61 43.27 4.23
CA PRO A 39 -11.69 42.70 5.04
C PRO A 39 -11.58 43.04 6.52
N GLY A 40 -12.70 42.86 7.23
CA GLY A 40 -12.72 42.80 8.69
C GLY A 40 -11.86 41.68 9.26
N GLU A 41 -11.57 41.78 10.56
CA GLU A 41 -10.80 40.77 11.28
C GLU A 41 -11.65 39.53 11.58
N ILE A 42 -10.97 38.40 11.73
CA ILE A 42 -11.56 37.14 12.20
C ILE A 42 -11.83 37.28 13.71
N SER A 43 -12.93 36.73 14.20
CA SER A 43 -13.29 36.80 15.63
C SER A 43 -13.75 35.45 16.21
N ASN A 44 -13.96 35.40 17.53
CA ASN A 44 -14.47 34.22 18.26
C ASN A 44 -13.70 32.92 17.96
N ILE A 45 -12.35 33.00 17.99
CA ILE A 45 -11.51 31.86 17.66
C ILE A 45 -11.52 30.86 18.83
N ALA A 46 -12.03 29.66 18.58
CA ALA A 46 -11.95 28.51 19.45
C ALA A 46 -10.87 27.53 18.97
N ILE A 47 -10.09 26.99 19.91
CA ILE A 47 -8.94 26.13 19.65
C ILE A 47 -9.20 24.76 20.26
N GLN A 48 -9.09 23.71 19.44
CA GLN A 48 -9.07 22.33 19.89
C GLN A 48 -7.72 21.69 19.54
N ASN A 49 -6.92 21.38 20.55
CA ASN A 49 -5.63 20.72 20.38
C ASN A 49 -5.84 19.20 20.19
N LEU A 50 -5.19 18.65 19.17
CA LEU A 50 -5.27 17.25 18.74
C LEU A 50 -3.84 16.68 18.60
N PRO A 51 -3.65 15.35 18.50
CA PRO A 51 -2.34 14.76 18.28
C PRO A 51 -1.66 15.31 17.01
N GLY A 52 -0.57 16.07 17.17
CA GLY A 52 0.19 16.71 16.08
C GLY A 52 -0.60 17.76 15.28
N LYS A 53 -1.78 18.16 15.75
CA LYS A 53 -2.74 19.01 15.03
C LYS A 53 -3.43 19.99 15.95
N ALA A 54 -3.95 21.08 15.39
CA ALA A 54 -4.88 21.97 16.08
C ALA A 54 -6.03 22.34 15.16
N LYS A 55 -7.26 22.17 15.62
CA LYS A 55 -8.45 22.62 14.91
C LYS A 55 -8.84 24.01 15.40
N LEU A 56 -8.93 24.96 14.48
CA LEU A 56 -9.44 26.30 14.74
C LEU A 56 -10.88 26.39 14.23
N THR A 57 -11.76 27.00 15.02
CA THR A 57 -13.11 27.39 14.61
C THR A 57 -13.30 28.87 14.89
N TYR A 58 -13.92 29.62 13.99
CA TYR A 58 -13.95 31.08 14.06
C TYR A 58 -15.20 31.69 13.41
N SER A 59 -15.45 32.97 13.69
CA SER A 59 -16.45 33.78 13.00
C SER A 59 -15.81 34.55 11.85
N LEU A 60 -16.43 34.46 10.67
CA LEU A 60 -16.01 35.16 9.47
C LEU A 60 -16.44 36.64 9.52
N PRO A 61 -15.68 37.57 8.94
CA PRO A 61 -16.13 38.94 8.78
C PRO A 61 -17.21 39.02 7.69
N ASN A 62 -18.09 40.02 7.77
CA ASN A 62 -19.29 40.14 6.92
C ASN A 62 -19.01 40.87 5.58
N ASP A 63 -17.78 40.82 5.09
CA ASP A 63 -17.36 41.45 3.84
C ASP A 63 -17.89 40.67 2.63
N LYS A 64 -18.56 41.36 1.70
CA LYS A 64 -19.17 40.72 0.51
C LYS A 64 -18.14 40.13 -0.45
N ASP A 65 -16.93 40.66 -0.44
CA ASP A 65 -15.80 40.26 -1.28
C ASP A 65 -14.82 39.31 -0.56
N LEU A 66 -15.16 38.80 0.64
CA LEU A 66 -14.34 37.80 1.34
C LEU A 66 -14.14 36.56 0.44
N LEU A 67 -12.89 36.10 0.36
CA LEU A 67 -12.52 34.94 -0.46
C LEU A 67 -12.09 33.76 0.42
N TYR A 68 -11.15 33.97 1.34
CA TYR A 68 -10.67 32.91 2.22
C TYR A 68 -10.09 33.44 3.53
N ILE A 69 -9.98 32.56 4.51
CA ILE A 69 -9.16 32.73 5.70
C ILE A 69 -7.85 31.98 5.50
N VAL A 70 -6.73 32.58 5.89
CA VAL A 70 -5.42 31.94 5.84
C VAL A 70 -4.77 31.97 7.22
N ALA A 71 -4.28 30.81 7.67
CA ALA A 71 -3.43 30.69 8.84
C ALA A 71 -1.99 30.41 8.41
N GLN A 72 -1.06 31.12 9.04
CA GLN A 72 0.38 30.98 8.84
C GLN A 72 1.05 30.61 10.16
N TYR A 73 1.89 29.59 10.14
CA TYR A 73 2.60 29.08 11.31
C TYR A 73 3.93 28.43 10.90
N THR A 74 4.79 28.15 11.89
CA THR A 74 6.10 27.51 11.65
C THR A 74 6.19 26.23 12.47
N LEU A 75 6.53 25.13 11.81
CA LEU A 75 6.77 23.84 12.45
C LEU A 75 8.07 23.87 13.25
N GLU A 76 8.26 22.88 14.14
CA GLU A 76 9.45 22.75 14.98
C GLU A 76 10.76 22.62 14.17
N ASN A 77 10.69 22.10 12.96
CA ASN A 77 11.82 21.99 12.04
C ASN A 77 12.12 23.29 11.25
N GLY A 78 11.37 24.37 11.49
CA GLY A 78 11.51 25.66 10.81
C GLY A 78 10.73 25.80 9.50
N THR A 79 10.02 24.76 9.05
CA THR A 79 9.17 24.85 7.85
C THR A 79 8.00 25.78 8.08
N LYS A 80 7.85 26.77 7.19
CA LYS A 80 6.71 27.69 7.17
C LYS A 80 5.52 27.00 6.51
N MET A 81 4.38 27.05 7.18
CA MET A 81 3.13 26.43 6.74
C MET A 81 2.09 27.51 6.49
N GLU A 82 1.25 27.25 5.49
CA GLU A 82 0.08 28.05 5.18
C GLU A 82 -1.12 27.13 4.95
N VAL A 83 -2.23 27.42 5.62
CA VAL A 83 -3.50 26.70 5.45
C VAL A 83 -4.58 27.70 5.10
N LYS A 84 -5.26 27.48 3.97
CA LYS A 84 -6.39 28.30 3.52
C LYS A 84 -7.69 27.55 3.73
N SER A 85 -8.72 28.29 4.14
CA SER A 85 -10.10 27.82 4.25
C SER A 85 -11.00 28.82 3.55
N SER A 86 -11.82 28.37 2.60
CA SER A 86 -12.70 29.26 1.84
C SER A 86 -13.72 29.95 2.75
N TYR A 87 -14.28 31.06 2.30
CA TYR A 87 -15.31 31.80 3.03
C TYR A 87 -16.61 30.99 3.29
N TYR A 88 -16.78 29.82 2.69
CA TYR A 88 -17.89 28.91 3.01
C TYR A 88 -17.66 28.09 4.29
N ASN A 89 -16.43 28.09 4.81
CA ASN A 89 -16.03 27.30 5.97
C ASN A 89 -15.61 28.22 7.12
N ASN A 90 -16.00 27.83 8.34
CA ASN A 90 -15.70 28.54 9.58
C ASN A 90 -14.68 27.79 10.45
N SER A 91 -13.97 26.82 9.88
CA SER A 91 -12.94 26.06 10.57
C SER A 91 -11.79 25.66 9.64
N MET A 92 -10.65 25.33 10.26
CA MET A 92 -9.47 24.78 9.59
C MET A 92 -8.68 23.88 10.55
N ILE A 93 -7.89 22.97 9.98
CA ILE A 93 -6.98 22.11 10.72
C ILE A 93 -5.56 22.51 10.38
N LEU A 94 -4.78 22.81 11.42
CA LEU A 94 -3.35 23.02 11.35
C LEU A 94 -2.68 21.69 11.67
N GLU A 95 -1.76 21.24 10.83
CA GLU A 95 -1.12 19.93 10.97
C GLU A 95 0.40 20.04 10.93
N GLY A 96 1.06 18.98 11.41
CA GLY A 96 2.49 18.76 11.26
C GLY A 96 3.34 19.09 12.47
N PHE A 97 2.70 19.47 13.58
CA PHE A 97 3.40 19.76 14.82
C PHE A 97 3.95 18.48 15.46
N THR A 98 5.11 18.55 16.10
CA THR A 98 5.57 17.48 17.00
C THR A 98 4.70 17.39 18.26
N GLY A 99 4.11 18.53 18.66
CA GLY A 99 3.26 18.68 19.83
C GLY A 99 4.03 18.98 21.12
N LEU A 100 3.29 19.13 22.23
CA LEU A 100 3.80 19.46 23.57
C LEU A 100 4.47 20.83 23.72
N THR A 101 4.49 21.64 22.66
CA THR A 101 5.00 23.01 22.69
C THR A 101 3.96 23.98 22.18
N GLU A 102 3.94 25.16 22.78
CA GLU A 102 3.07 26.25 22.36
C GLU A 102 3.60 26.89 21.07
N LYS A 103 2.70 27.17 20.12
CA LYS A 103 3.02 27.73 18.81
C LYS A 103 2.09 28.89 18.48
N GLU A 104 2.70 30.01 18.10
CA GLU A 104 1.97 31.15 17.56
C GLU A 104 1.50 30.83 16.13
N VAL A 105 0.23 31.14 15.87
CA VAL A 105 -0.41 31.08 14.56
C VAL A 105 -0.96 32.46 14.25
N THR A 106 -0.67 32.97 13.05
CA THR A 106 -1.22 34.24 12.58
C THR A 106 -2.28 34.00 11.52
N LEU A 107 -3.48 34.54 11.73
CA LEU A 107 -4.60 34.44 10.80
C LEU A 107 -4.89 35.76 10.10
N TYR A 108 -5.36 35.67 8.85
CA TYR A 108 -5.82 36.78 8.04
C TYR A 108 -7.11 36.41 7.31
N ALA A 109 -8.06 37.34 7.22
CA ALA A 109 -9.11 37.31 6.22
C ALA A 109 -8.59 37.94 4.92
N VAL A 110 -8.91 37.33 3.78
CA VAL A 110 -8.42 37.77 2.47
C VAL A 110 -9.58 37.88 1.51
N ASN A 111 -9.72 39.05 0.85
CA ASN A 111 -10.74 39.25 -0.16
C ASN A 111 -10.33 38.75 -1.55
N ARG A 112 -11.26 38.87 -2.50
CA ARG A 112 -11.06 38.53 -3.91
C ARG A 112 -9.99 39.33 -4.63
N SER A 113 -9.53 40.43 -4.04
CA SER A 113 -8.41 41.26 -4.51
C SER A 113 -7.08 40.91 -3.85
N GLU A 114 -7.01 39.83 -3.07
CA GLU A 114 -5.81 39.39 -2.34
C GLU A 114 -5.31 40.41 -1.28
N VAL A 115 -6.19 41.28 -0.81
CA VAL A 115 -5.91 42.21 0.30
C VAL A 115 -6.20 41.52 1.63
N LYS A 116 -5.21 41.51 2.52
CA LYS A 116 -5.29 40.89 3.85
C LYS A 116 -5.86 41.86 4.89
N SER A 117 -6.66 41.34 5.81
CA SER A 117 -7.05 42.02 7.05
C SER A 117 -5.84 42.32 7.94
N LYS A 118 -6.08 43.01 9.06
CA LYS A 118 -5.11 42.99 10.18
C LYS A 118 -4.90 41.56 10.70
N PRO A 119 -3.69 41.23 11.17
CA PRO A 119 -3.39 39.89 11.69
C PRO A 119 -4.09 39.62 13.01
N VAL A 120 -4.67 38.43 13.14
CA VAL A 120 -5.13 37.90 14.43
C VAL A 120 -4.18 36.80 14.87
N LYS A 121 -3.47 37.00 15.98
CA LYS A 121 -2.53 36.04 16.53
C LYS A 121 -3.21 35.19 17.59
N VAL A 122 -3.06 33.88 17.47
CA VAL A 122 -3.53 32.91 18.47
C VAL A 122 -2.40 31.94 18.80
N SER A 123 -2.54 31.27 19.93
CA SER A 123 -1.56 30.30 20.40
C SER A 123 -2.18 28.92 20.50
N VAL A 124 -1.56 27.94 19.84
CA VAL A 124 -2.01 26.53 19.87
C VAL A 124 -0.99 25.70 20.65
N ALA A 125 -1.46 24.63 21.31
CA ALA A 125 -0.61 23.70 22.04
C ALA A 125 -1.00 22.25 21.68
N PRO A 126 -0.66 21.79 20.46
CA PRO A 126 -1.05 20.46 19.99
C PRO A 126 -0.57 19.35 20.92
N LEU A 127 -1.35 18.27 20.99
CA LEU A 127 -0.93 17.07 21.72
C LEU A 127 0.23 16.40 20.99
N ARG A 128 0.99 15.54 21.71
CA ARG A 128 2.11 14.78 21.16
C ARG A 128 1.70 14.07 19.86
N ALA A 129 2.51 14.22 18.80
CA ALA A 129 2.20 13.67 17.49
C ALA A 129 2.10 12.13 17.49
N PRO A 130 1.23 11.53 16.64
CA PRO A 130 1.05 10.07 16.60
C PRO A 130 2.31 9.27 16.28
N VAL A 131 3.29 9.86 15.59
CA VAL A 131 4.61 9.24 15.33
C VAL A 131 5.26 8.67 16.60
N TYR A 132 5.05 9.33 17.74
CA TYR A 132 5.64 8.91 19.01
C TYR A 132 4.86 7.79 19.68
N SER A 133 3.53 7.86 19.73
CA SER A 133 2.72 6.79 20.32
C SER A 133 2.80 5.50 19.49
N VAL A 134 2.91 5.62 18.17
CA VAL A 134 3.12 4.48 17.26
C VAL A 134 4.47 3.84 17.57
N PHE A 135 5.53 4.63 17.70
CA PHE A 135 6.85 4.14 18.11
C PHE A 135 6.82 3.46 19.49
N ASP A 136 6.14 4.06 20.47
CA ASP A 136 6.03 3.52 21.83
C ASP A 136 5.32 2.14 21.85
N SER A 137 4.41 1.87 20.91
CA SER A 137 3.73 0.57 20.73
C SER A 137 4.50 -0.43 19.86
N MET A 138 5.57 0.01 19.19
CA MET A 138 6.23 -0.78 18.17
C MET A 138 7.00 -1.96 18.77
N THR A 139 6.81 -3.14 18.19
CA THR A 139 7.58 -4.35 18.51
C THR A 139 8.19 -4.95 17.27
N LEU A 140 9.37 -5.55 17.45
CA LEU A 140 10.09 -6.26 16.41
C LEU A 140 10.30 -7.71 16.81
N GLN A 141 9.82 -8.63 15.97
CA GLN A 141 9.87 -10.07 16.22
C GLN A 141 10.64 -10.78 15.09
N PRO A 142 11.35 -11.88 15.38
CA PRO A 142 11.85 -12.77 14.33
C PRO A 142 10.70 -13.24 13.43
N ASP A 143 10.96 -13.29 12.13
CA ASP A 143 10.03 -13.87 11.15
C ASP A 143 10.79 -14.64 10.07
N PHE A 144 10.06 -15.40 9.26
CA PHE A 144 10.57 -16.16 8.12
C PHE A 144 11.31 -15.25 7.14
N GLY A 145 12.62 -15.50 7.00
CA GLY A 145 13.49 -14.71 6.14
C GLY A 145 13.65 -13.25 6.55
N GLY A 146 13.29 -12.87 7.78
CA GLY A 146 13.61 -11.54 8.31
C GLY A 146 12.95 -11.21 9.65
N ILE A 147 12.18 -10.12 9.65
CA ILE A 147 11.58 -9.54 10.86
C ILE A 147 10.11 -9.20 10.61
N ARG A 148 9.33 -9.18 11.69
CA ARG A 148 7.95 -8.68 11.69
C ARG A 148 7.85 -7.45 12.57
N ILE A 149 7.29 -6.39 12.01
CA ILE A 149 7.02 -5.14 12.70
C ILE A 149 5.54 -5.09 13.06
N LYS A 150 5.25 -4.93 14.35
CA LYS A 150 3.90 -4.69 14.84
C LYS A 150 3.81 -3.35 15.56
N ALA A 151 2.76 -2.57 15.32
CA ALA A 151 2.53 -1.28 15.99
C ALA A 151 1.06 -0.83 15.85
N ASP A 152 0.62 0.09 16.70
CA ASP A 152 -0.73 0.66 16.67
C ASP A 152 -0.71 2.10 16.14
N ASN A 153 -1.50 2.38 15.10
CA ASN A 153 -1.73 3.68 14.49
C ASN A 153 -3.23 4.03 14.46
N PRO A 154 -3.87 4.18 15.63
CA PRO A 154 -5.33 4.32 15.74
C PRO A 154 -5.89 5.57 15.04
N THR A 155 -5.04 6.55 14.71
CA THR A 155 -5.40 7.78 14.01
C THR A 155 -5.23 7.69 12.49
N ASN A 156 -4.80 6.54 11.97
CA ASN A 156 -4.54 6.30 10.54
C ASN A 156 -3.61 7.35 9.90
N GLU A 157 -2.62 7.85 10.67
CA GLU A 157 -1.66 8.81 10.11
C GLU A 157 -0.83 8.14 9.03
N ASN A 158 -0.41 8.93 8.05
CA ASN A 158 0.50 8.46 7.01
C ASN A 158 1.93 8.42 7.56
N LEU A 159 2.41 7.21 7.82
CA LEU A 159 3.68 6.95 8.49
C LEU A 159 4.61 6.12 7.61
N ALA A 160 5.90 6.40 7.77
CA ALA A 160 7.00 5.64 7.21
C ALA A 160 7.80 4.99 8.35
N PHE A 161 8.02 3.68 8.25
CA PHE A 161 8.96 2.94 9.10
C PHE A 161 10.26 2.80 8.32
N LEU A 162 11.23 3.63 8.68
CA LEU A 162 12.56 3.62 8.10
C LEU A 162 13.36 2.52 8.78
N ILE A 163 13.73 1.51 8.01
CA ILE A 163 14.43 0.33 8.51
C ILE A 163 15.86 0.39 8.00
N MET A 164 16.83 0.24 8.90
CA MET A 164 18.25 0.28 8.59
C MET A 164 18.95 -0.97 9.09
N THR A 165 20.01 -1.35 8.40
CA THR A 165 20.92 -2.41 8.82
C THR A 165 22.36 -1.93 8.72
N LYS A 166 23.30 -2.65 9.34
CA LYS A 166 24.72 -2.30 9.22
C LYS A 166 25.28 -2.81 7.90
N ASN A 167 25.96 -1.94 7.16
CA ASN A 167 26.77 -2.33 6.02
C ASN A 167 28.09 -2.99 6.44
N ILE A 168 28.92 -3.38 5.48
CA ILE A 168 30.19 -4.07 5.74
C ILE A 168 31.20 -3.23 6.55
N GLN A 169 31.05 -1.90 6.54
CA GLN A 169 31.86 -0.97 7.36
C GLN A 169 31.26 -0.72 8.75
N GLY A 170 30.11 -1.34 9.07
CA GLY A 170 29.41 -1.18 10.35
C GLY A 170 28.53 0.07 10.45
N ASN A 171 28.35 0.82 9.37
CA ASN A 171 27.51 2.02 9.33
C ASN A 171 26.05 1.64 9.07
N TRP A 172 25.12 2.37 9.68
CA TRP A 172 23.69 2.20 9.42
C TRP A 172 23.34 2.69 8.02
N GLU A 173 22.73 1.81 7.24
CA GLU A 173 22.26 2.08 5.88
C GLU A 173 20.76 1.76 5.79
N PRO A 174 19.94 2.70 5.24
CA PRO A 174 18.53 2.46 5.06
C PRO A 174 18.29 1.38 4.01
N LEU A 175 17.35 0.49 4.31
CA LEU A 175 16.89 -0.50 3.36
C LEU A 175 15.93 0.12 2.34
N PRO A 176 15.98 -0.33 1.07
CA PRO A 176 15.09 0.17 0.03
C PRO A 176 13.61 -0.15 0.28
N ASN A 177 13.32 -1.18 1.07
CA ASN A 177 11.97 -1.67 1.39
C ASN A 177 11.45 -1.15 2.74
N SER A 178 11.70 0.12 3.06
CA SER A 178 11.02 0.80 4.19
C SER A 178 9.50 0.79 3.99
N ILE A 179 8.74 0.67 5.07
CA ILE A 179 7.28 0.46 5.02
C ILE A 179 6.56 1.80 5.08
N TYR A 180 5.57 2.00 4.21
CA TYR A 180 4.69 3.18 4.20
C TYR A 180 3.25 2.71 4.40
N THR A 181 2.54 3.27 5.38
CA THR A 181 1.20 2.79 5.75
C THR A 181 0.34 3.87 6.41
N THR A 182 -0.97 3.73 6.24
CA THR A 182 -2.04 4.44 6.97
C THR A 182 -2.92 3.48 7.77
N THR A 183 -2.58 2.19 7.81
CA THR A 183 -3.37 1.15 8.47
C THR A 183 -3.36 1.35 9.98
N SER A 184 -4.48 1.07 10.64
CA SER A 184 -4.64 1.25 12.09
C SER A 184 -3.85 0.25 12.92
N GLU A 185 -3.81 -1.01 12.48
CA GLU A 185 -3.01 -2.07 13.06
C GLU A 185 -1.91 -2.45 12.07
N ILE A 186 -0.66 -2.28 12.49
CA ILE A 186 0.49 -2.55 11.65
C ILE A 186 0.98 -3.95 12.03
N ASN A 187 1.07 -4.82 11.04
CA ASN A 187 1.61 -6.16 11.17
C ASN A 187 2.25 -6.55 9.84
N GLN A 188 3.51 -6.14 9.64
CA GLN A 188 4.18 -6.19 8.36
C GLN A 188 5.46 -7.02 8.45
N ALA A 189 5.62 -7.97 7.54
CA ALA A 189 6.83 -8.77 7.41
C ALA A 189 7.83 -8.08 6.49
N LEU A 190 9.10 -8.09 6.89
CA LEU A 190 10.22 -7.69 6.06
C LEU A 190 11.10 -8.92 5.84
N ARG A 191 11.21 -9.35 4.58
CA ARG A 191 11.93 -10.57 4.18
C ARG A 191 13.21 -10.24 3.41
N GLY A 192 13.99 -11.27 3.09
CA GLY A 192 15.22 -11.17 2.29
C GLY A 192 16.52 -11.26 3.11
N PHE A 193 16.42 -11.66 4.38
CA PHE A 193 17.55 -11.82 5.28
C PHE A 193 17.90 -13.29 5.47
N ASP A 194 19.19 -13.55 5.67
CA ASP A 194 19.69 -14.86 6.08
C ASP A 194 19.37 -15.11 7.58
N THR A 195 19.52 -16.36 8.01
CA THR A 195 19.23 -16.88 9.36
C THR A 195 20.32 -16.60 10.39
N ILE A 196 21.22 -15.67 10.06
CA ILE A 196 22.25 -15.17 10.97
C ILE A 196 21.70 -14.02 11.81
N LYS A 197 22.26 -13.82 13.01
CA LYS A 197 21.92 -12.67 13.85
C LYS A 197 22.28 -11.37 13.15
N GLN A 198 21.33 -10.46 13.06
CA GLN A 198 21.49 -9.17 12.41
C GLN A 198 20.92 -8.04 13.27
N GLN A 199 21.60 -6.90 13.26
CA GLN A 199 21.14 -5.69 13.94
C GLN A 199 20.26 -4.87 13.02
N PHE A 200 19.09 -4.48 13.53
CA PHE A 200 18.14 -3.59 12.89
C PHE A 200 18.03 -2.29 13.67
N ALA A 201 17.84 -1.19 12.95
CA ALA A 201 17.50 0.11 13.50
C ALA A 201 16.22 0.61 12.82
N LEU A 202 15.22 1.01 13.62
CA LEU A 202 13.92 1.44 13.12
C LEU A 202 13.57 2.84 13.64
N VAL A 203 13.09 3.69 12.74
CA VAL A 203 12.57 5.02 13.04
C VAL A 203 11.20 5.18 12.40
N VAL A 204 10.22 5.67 13.15
CA VAL A 204 8.92 6.06 12.61
C VAL A 204 8.99 7.53 12.23
N ARG A 205 8.50 7.87 11.03
CA ARG A 205 8.47 9.24 10.52
C ARG A 205 7.14 9.54 9.86
N ASP A 206 6.61 10.74 10.05
CA ASP A 206 5.43 11.20 9.32
C ASP A 206 5.78 12.02 8.06
N ARG A 207 4.76 12.51 7.35
CA ARG A 207 4.93 13.33 6.14
C ARG A 207 5.49 14.73 6.39
N TRP A 208 5.46 15.21 7.64
CA TRP A 208 5.97 16.52 8.05
C TRP A 208 7.41 16.45 8.56
N LEU A 209 8.03 15.26 8.47
CA LEU A 209 9.38 14.95 8.94
C LEU A 209 9.52 14.94 10.46
N ASN A 210 8.42 14.84 11.20
CA ASN A 210 8.52 14.47 12.61
C ASN A 210 8.99 13.02 12.67
N LYS A 211 9.95 12.76 13.54
CA LYS A 211 10.59 11.45 13.69
C LYS A 211 10.62 11.04 15.15
N SER A 212 10.45 9.74 15.39
CA SER A 212 10.68 9.12 16.69
C SER A 212 12.18 9.06 17.00
N ASP A 213 12.50 8.54 18.19
CA ASP A 213 13.83 7.99 18.45
C ASP A 213 14.04 6.70 17.63
N THR A 214 15.18 6.03 17.81
CA THR A 214 15.55 4.83 17.08
C THR A 214 15.45 3.59 17.96
N LEU A 215 14.69 2.59 17.51
CA LEU A 215 14.71 1.26 18.10
C LEU A 215 15.90 0.49 17.52
N PHE A 216 16.83 0.05 18.36
CA PHE A 216 17.90 -0.85 17.97
C PHE A 216 17.63 -2.26 18.53
N GLN A 217 17.63 -3.27 17.66
CA GLN A 217 17.42 -4.65 18.09
C GLN A 217 18.22 -5.64 17.25
N GLU A 218 18.83 -6.62 17.93
CA GLU A 218 19.41 -7.80 17.26
C GLU A 218 18.32 -8.86 17.10
N VAL A 219 18.12 -9.34 15.88
CA VAL A 219 17.15 -10.37 15.54
C VAL A 219 17.83 -11.49 14.77
N LYS A 220 17.44 -12.74 15.04
CA LYS A 220 17.82 -13.90 14.23
C LYS A 220 16.61 -14.32 13.39
N PRO A 221 16.59 -14.05 12.07
CA PRO A 221 15.52 -14.49 11.19
C PRO A 221 15.29 -15.99 11.21
N ILE A 222 14.04 -16.39 10.94
CA ILE A 222 13.65 -17.79 10.89
C ILE A 222 13.93 -18.32 9.48
N TYR A 223 14.48 -19.53 9.41
CA TYR A 223 14.73 -20.20 8.14
C TYR A 223 13.43 -20.38 7.36
N GLU A 224 13.44 -20.06 6.07
CA GLU A 224 12.33 -20.31 5.15
C GLU A 224 12.88 -21.01 3.91
N THR A 225 12.17 -22.03 3.44
CA THR A 225 12.47 -22.66 2.15
C THR A 225 11.19 -23.04 1.43
N LEU A 226 11.28 -23.16 0.10
CA LEU A 226 10.26 -23.84 -0.69
C LEU A 226 10.31 -25.33 -0.36
N MET A 227 9.20 -25.88 0.13
CA MET A 227 9.10 -27.31 0.40
C MET A 227 9.25 -28.09 -0.92
N PRO A 228 10.10 -29.13 -0.99
CA PRO A 228 10.37 -29.84 -2.24
C PRO A 228 9.10 -30.47 -2.82
N LYS A 229 8.70 -30.04 -4.01
CA LYS A 229 7.48 -30.54 -4.70
C LYS A 229 7.54 -32.04 -4.97
N SER A 230 8.74 -32.62 -5.08
CA SER A 230 8.94 -34.07 -5.20
C SER A 230 8.39 -34.87 -4.01
N ASN A 231 8.19 -34.20 -2.86
CA ASN A 231 7.63 -34.79 -1.66
C ASN A 231 6.12 -34.58 -1.55
N TYR A 232 5.52 -33.83 -2.48
CA TYR A 232 4.09 -33.59 -2.46
C TYR A 232 3.34 -34.81 -2.99
N ALA A 233 2.24 -35.15 -2.35
CA ALA A 233 1.38 -36.25 -2.78
C ALA A 233 -0.09 -35.83 -2.74
N ALA A 234 -0.82 -36.18 -3.80
CA ALA A 234 -2.27 -36.05 -3.81
C ALA A 234 -2.88 -37.01 -2.78
N ILE A 235 -3.78 -36.49 -1.95
CA ILE A 235 -4.56 -37.27 -1.00
C ILE A 235 -6.02 -37.13 -1.40
N HIS A 236 -6.78 -38.22 -1.28
CA HIS A 236 -8.22 -38.22 -1.53
C HIS A 236 -8.93 -38.64 -0.26
N LEU A 237 -9.56 -37.67 0.42
CA LEU A 237 -10.46 -37.90 1.55
C LEU A 237 -11.91 -38.00 1.05
N ALA A 238 -12.80 -38.58 1.86
CA ALA A 238 -14.16 -38.90 1.41
C ALA A 238 -14.99 -37.67 1.02
N ASN A 239 -14.68 -36.49 1.57
CA ASN A 239 -15.32 -35.23 1.23
C ASN A 239 -14.45 -34.29 0.39
N ASP A 240 -13.32 -34.76 -0.16
CA ASP A 240 -12.64 -34.01 -1.22
C ASP A 240 -13.56 -33.95 -2.45
N SER A 241 -13.51 -32.81 -3.13
CA SER A 241 -14.32 -32.60 -4.32
C SER A 241 -13.83 -33.46 -5.47
N LYS A 242 -14.78 -34.04 -6.21
CA LYS A 242 -14.48 -34.76 -7.45
C LYS A 242 -13.73 -33.84 -8.39
N VAL A 243 -12.62 -34.34 -8.95
CA VAL A 243 -11.77 -33.62 -9.89
C VAL A 243 -12.20 -33.89 -11.33
N ILE A 244 -11.93 -32.96 -12.24
CA ILE A 244 -12.01 -33.26 -13.67
C ILE A 244 -10.76 -34.07 -14.03
N GLY A 245 -10.92 -35.28 -14.58
CA GLY A 245 -9.83 -36.25 -14.72
C GLY A 245 -8.60 -35.77 -15.51
N THR A 246 -8.77 -34.84 -16.46
CA THR A 246 -7.68 -34.21 -17.23
C THR A 246 -6.94 -33.11 -16.46
N TYR A 247 -7.47 -32.67 -15.32
CA TYR A 247 -6.95 -31.60 -14.47
C TYR A 247 -6.77 -32.10 -13.01
N PRO A 248 -5.96 -33.16 -12.80
CA PRO A 248 -5.85 -33.86 -11.52
C PRO A 248 -5.13 -33.03 -10.45
N VAL A 249 -5.22 -33.45 -9.18
CA VAL A 249 -4.61 -32.76 -8.02
C VAL A 249 -3.10 -32.50 -8.20
N LYS A 250 -2.36 -33.43 -8.84
CA LYS A 250 -0.92 -33.27 -9.09
C LYS A 250 -0.55 -32.01 -9.91
N ASN A 251 -1.51 -31.46 -10.65
CA ASN A 251 -1.32 -30.23 -11.42
C ASN A 251 -1.14 -29.00 -10.50
N LEU A 252 -1.53 -29.08 -9.22
CA LEU A 252 -1.26 -28.01 -8.25
C LEU A 252 0.24 -27.79 -8.01
N TRP A 253 1.15 -28.64 -8.47
CA TRP A 253 2.59 -28.48 -8.22
C TRP A 253 3.44 -29.04 -9.37
N ASP A 254 2.96 -28.94 -10.60
CA ASP A 254 3.64 -29.45 -11.79
C ASP A 254 4.61 -28.42 -12.41
N GLY A 255 4.61 -27.18 -11.90
CA GLY A 255 5.45 -26.09 -12.40
C GLY A 255 4.90 -25.39 -13.64
N GLN A 256 3.62 -25.59 -13.97
CA GLN A 256 2.88 -24.81 -14.96
C GLN A 256 2.09 -23.70 -14.26
N PHE A 257 2.30 -22.45 -14.68
CA PHE A 257 1.78 -21.29 -13.93
C PHE A 257 0.66 -20.56 -14.67
N LEU A 258 0.76 -20.47 -16.01
CA LEU A 258 -0.15 -19.67 -16.84
C LEU A 258 -0.78 -20.49 -17.96
N GLU A 259 -0.41 -21.76 -18.06
CA GLU A 259 -0.91 -22.72 -19.03
C GLU A 259 -2.21 -23.36 -18.55
N TYR A 260 -3.33 -23.02 -19.20
CA TYR A 260 -4.65 -23.54 -18.81
C TYR A 260 -4.77 -25.08 -18.83
N TRP A 261 -3.93 -25.78 -19.61
CA TRP A 261 -3.93 -27.25 -19.69
C TRP A 261 -3.21 -27.92 -18.51
N GLY A 262 -2.37 -27.18 -17.80
CA GLY A 262 -1.59 -27.66 -16.65
C GLY A 262 -2.24 -27.35 -15.30
N SER A 263 -3.49 -26.90 -15.26
CA SER A 263 -4.14 -26.47 -14.03
C SER A 263 -4.94 -27.58 -13.34
N TYR A 264 -5.26 -27.41 -12.06
CA TYR A 264 -6.13 -28.28 -11.26
C TYR A 264 -7.57 -27.80 -11.26
N PHE A 265 -8.53 -28.68 -11.54
CA PHE A 265 -9.96 -28.34 -11.58
C PHE A 265 -10.80 -29.32 -10.78
N THR A 266 -11.73 -28.79 -9.99
CA THR A 266 -12.87 -29.56 -9.49
C THR A 266 -14.01 -29.60 -10.50
N ASP A 267 -14.79 -30.69 -10.50
CA ASP A 267 -15.98 -30.87 -11.33
C ASP A 267 -17.02 -29.79 -11.01
N ARG A 268 -17.53 -29.08 -12.03
CA ARG A 268 -18.47 -27.96 -11.85
C ARG A 268 -19.91 -28.43 -11.59
N THR A 269 -20.18 -29.73 -11.74
CA THR A 269 -21.54 -30.31 -11.71
C THR A 269 -21.92 -30.94 -10.37
N ILE A 270 -20.99 -30.98 -9.42
CA ILE A 270 -21.24 -31.55 -8.10
C ILE A 270 -21.76 -30.46 -7.16
N ASP A 271 -22.71 -30.84 -6.30
CA ASP A 271 -23.27 -29.97 -5.27
C ASP A 271 -22.93 -30.56 -3.89
N VAL A 272 -21.73 -30.23 -3.42
CA VAL A 272 -21.17 -30.73 -2.15
C VAL A 272 -20.82 -29.60 -1.17
N GLY A 273 -21.36 -28.39 -1.41
CA GLY A 273 -20.98 -27.19 -0.69
C GLY A 273 -19.62 -26.65 -1.12
N ASN A 274 -18.79 -26.22 -0.17
CA ASN A 274 -17.45 -25.70 -0.46
C ASN A 274 -16.57 -26.81 -1.04
N HIS A 275 -15.84 -26.50 -2.12
CA HIS A 275 -14.97 -27.50 -2.69
C HIS A 275 -13.67 -27.62 -1.90
N LEU A 276 -13.18 -28.85 -1.77
CA LEU A 276 -12.01 -29.19 -0.98
C LEU A 276 -11.02 -30.00 -1.81
N VAL A 277 -9.74 -29.74 -1.58
CA VAL A 277 -8.63 -30.55 -2.09
C VAL A 277 -7.60 -30.78 -0.99
N THR A 278 -7.12 -32.02 -0.86
CA THR A 278 -6.13 -32.42 0.15
C THR A 278 -4.82 -32.85 -0.49
N PHE A 279 -3.70 -32.45 0.11
CA PHE A 279 -2.37 -32.92 -0.30
C PHE A 279 -1.41 -33.01 0.89
N ASP A 280 -0.45 -33.92 0.78
CA ASP A 280 0.66 -34.08 1.72
C ASP A 280 1.85 -33.23 1.23
N VAL A 281 2.48 -32.46 2.11
CA VAL A 281 3.72 -31.71 1.77
C VAL A 281 5.00 -32.50 2.08
N GLY A 282 4.84 -33.74 2.55
CA GLY A 282 5.87 -34.75 2.77
C GLY A 282 6.55 -34.70 4.13
N LYS A 283 6.51 -33.56 4.84
CA LYS A 283 7.12 -33.40 6.16
C LYS A 283 6.34 -32.39 7.02
N VAL A 284 6.30 -32.63 8.33
CA VAL A 284 5.77 -31.66 9.29
C VAL A 284 6.60 -30.38 9.22
N THR A 285 5.94 -29.26 8.94
CA THR A 285 6.59 -28.00 8.58
C THR A 285 5.90 -26.85 9.32
N LYS A 286 6.69 -25.96 9.91
CA LYS A 286 6.19 -24.66 10.37
C LYS A 286 6.01 -23.78 9.15
N LEU A 287 4.77 -23.59 8.71
CA LEU A 287 4.48 -22.88 7.47
C LEU A 287 4.65 -21.37 7.64
N SER A 288 5.15 -20.74 6.59
CA SER A 288 5.28 -19.29 6.48
C SER A 288 4.23 -18.70 5.54
N ARG A 289 4.00 -19.36 4.40
CA ARG A 289 3.03 -18.94 3.37
C ARG A 289 2.76 -20.07 2.38
N LEU A 290 1.62 -19.96 1.72
CA LEU A 290 1.41 -20.59 0.41
C LEU A 290 1.53 -19.52 -0.66
N LYS A 291 2.11 -19.86 -1.80
CA LYS A 291 2.07 -19.03 -3.00
C LYS A 291 1.21 -19.72 -4.04
N LEU A 292 0.23 -19.01 -4.59
CA LEU A 292 -0.76 -19.58 -5.52
C LEU A 292 -0.83 -18.78 -6.82
N TRP A 293 -0.93 -19.49 -7.94
CA TRP A 293 -1.16 -18.94 -9.26
C TRP A 293 -2.57 -19.25 -9.73
N GLN A 294 -3.27 -18.21 -10.17
CA GLN A 294 -4.64 -18.34 -10.66
C GLN A 294 -4.71 -19.05 -11.99
N PHE A 295 -5.84 -19.69 -12.22
CA PHE A 295 -6.16 -20.29 -13.51
C PHE A 295 -6.27 -19.22 -14.62
N SER A 296 -5.62 -19.50 -15.76
CA SER A 296 -5.55 -18.62 -16.94
C SER A 296 -6.61 -19.01 -17.99
N GLU A 297 -7.87 -18.61 -17.78
CA GLU A 297 -9.01 -18.97 -18.63
C GLU A 297 -8.85 -18.38 -20.05
N PRO A 298 -8.86 -19.20 -21.12
CA PRO A 298 -8.88 -18.71 -22.50
C PRO A 298 -10.29 -18.31 -22.94
N ILE A 299 -10.60 -17.01 -23.03
CA ILE A 299 -11.88 -16.49 -23.55
C ILE A 299 -11.62 -15.59 -24.74
N GLY A 300 -12.16 -15.94 -25.91
CA GLY A 300 -12.18 -15.04 -27.08
C GLY A 300 -10.80 -14.54 -27.56
N GLY A 301 -9.72 -15.31 -27.32
CA GLY A 301 -8.36 -14.92 -27.66
C GLY A 301 -7.61 -14.16 -26.55
N GLN A 302 -8.24 -13.92 -25.40
CA GLN A 302 -7.66 -13.31 -24.20
C GLN A 302 -7.46 -14.35 -23.08
N ARG A 303 -6.56 -14.06 -22.15
CA ARG A 303 -6.46 -14.75 -20.85
C ARG A 303 -7.13 -13.94 -19.75
N LEU A 304 -8.01 -14.59 -19.00
CA LEU A 304 -8.63 -14.04 -17.81
C LEU A 304 -8.17 -14.84 -16.58
N TYR A 305 -7.68 -14.14 -15.56
CA TYR A 305 -7.08 -14.73 -14.36
C TYR A 305 -8.00 -14.63 -13.14
N TYR A 306 -8.94 -13.69 -13.19
CA TYR A 306 -9.94 -13.44 -12.15
C TYR A 306 -11.34 -13.75 -12.70
N TYR A 307 -11.52 -14.97 -13.21
CA TYR A 307 -12.71 -15.39 -13.96
C TYR A 307 -13.14 -16.83 -13.67
N LEU A 308 -14.45 -17.10 -13.78
CA LEU A 308 -15.06 -18.43 -13.57
C LEU A 308 -14.56 -19.13 -12.28
N GLY A 309 -13.83 -20.23 -12.45
CA GLY A 309 -13.41 -21.13 -11.37
C GLY A 309 -12.16 -20.67 -10.65
N ALA A 310 -11.48 -19.62 -11.12
CA ALA A 310 -10.39 -19.03 -10.35
C ALA A 310 -10.91 -18.69 -8.95
N ILE A 311 -10.16 -19.07 -7.91
CA ILE A 311 -10.62 -18.90 -6.53
C ILE A 311 -10.63 -17.42 -6.18
N LYS A 312 -11.60 -16.99 -5.36
CA LYS A 312 -11.74 -15.60 -4.92
C LYS A 312 -11.70 -15.52 -3.40
N LYS A 313 -12.43 -16.39 -2.70
CA LYS A 313 -12.36 -16.55 -1.25
C LYS A 313 -12.07 -18.00 -0.93
N PHE A 314 -11.08 -18.22 -0.09
CA PHE A 314 -10.66 -19.58 0.25
C PHE A 314 -10.02 -19.64 1.62
N ARG A 315 -9.99 -20.84 2.19
CA ARG A 315 -9.32 -21.13 3.45
C ARG A 315 -8.21 -22.14 3.24
N ILE A 316 -7.17 -22.02 4.06
CA ILE A 316 -6.12 -23.03 4.17
C ILE A 316 -6.27 -23.72 5.50
N TRP A 317 -6.31 -25.05 5.47
CA TRP A 317 -6.39 -25.91 6.63
C TRP A 317 -5.14 -26.78 6.74
N GLY A 318 -4.72 -27.10 7.97
CA GLY A 318 -3.57 -27.95 8.23
C GLY A 318 -3.81 -29.01 9.29
N SER A 319 -3.15 -30.15 9.14
CA SER A 319 -3.17 -31.23 10.12
C SER A 319 -1.87 -32.05 10.11
N ASN A 320 -1.62 -32.78 11.19
CA ASN A 320 -0.58 -33.81 11.27
C ASN A 320 -1.14 -35.24 11.15
N THR A 321 -2.46 -35.40 11.15
CA THR A 321 -3.15 -36.68 11.00
C THR A 321 -4.30 -36.57 10.00
N LEU A 322 -4.42 -37.55 9.11
CA LEU A 322 -5.58 -37.66 8.22
C LEU A 322 -6.77 -38.25 8.99
N ASN A 323 -7.97 -37.84 8.60
CA ASN A 323 -9.24 -38.39 9.09
C ASN A 323 -10.15 -38.72 7.89
N ASP A 324 -11.43 -38.98 8.14
CA ASP A 324 -12.43 -39.29 7.10
C ASP A 324 -12.78 -38.11 6.18
N GLY A 325 -12.23 -36.93 6.44
CA GLY A 325 -12.47 -35.71 5.68
C GLY A 325 -13.16 -34.61 6.47
N ASN A 326 -13.70 -34.88 7.67
CA ASN A 326 -14.28 -33.83 8.50
C ASN A 326 -13.23 -32.78 8.91
N LEU A 327 -13.55 -31.48 8.80
CA LEU A 327 -12.65 -30.38 9.19
C LEU A 327 -12.45 -30.24 10.71
N SER A 328 -13.22 -30.92 11.56
CA SER A 328 -13.07 -30.82 13.03
C SER A 328 -11.70 -31.26 13.57
N GLY A 329 -10.96 -32.08 12.81
CA GLY A 329 -9.58 -32.49 13.12
C GLY A 329 -8.50 -31.62 12.45
N TRP A 330 -8.90 -30.53 11.78
CA TRP A 330 -8.02 -29.64 11.03
C TRP A 330 -7.94 -28.28 11.72
N THR A 331 -6.76 -27.66 11.65
CA THR A 331 -6.56 -26.29 12.12
C THR A 331 -6.75 -25.33 10.97
N LEU A 332 -7.58 -24.31 11.14
CA LEU A 332 -7.68 -23.20 10.19
C LEU A 332 -6.39 -22.38 10.26
N LEU A 333 -5.60 -22.38 9.18
CA LEU A 333 -4.34 -21.66 9.09
C LEU A 333 -4.50 -20.24 8.54
N GLY A 334 -5.56 -20.01 7.75
CA GLY A 334 -5.91 -18.70 7.24
C GLY A 334 -7.20 -18.69 6.42
N ASP A 335 -7.83 -17.52 6.35
CA ASP A 335 -9.03 -17.20 5.57
C ASP A 335 -8.71 -15.99 4.69
N PHE A 336 -8.79 -16.15 3.37
CA PHE A 336 -8.19 -15.24 2.41
C PHE A 336 -9.21 -14.79 1.35
N ASP A 337 -9.11 -13.53 0.94
CA ASP A 337 -9.90 -12.90 -0.12
C ASP A 337 -8.94 -12.27 -1.15
N ILE A 338 -8.96 -12.82 -2.37
CA ILE A 338 -8.15 -12.36 -3.49
C ILE A 338 -8.79 -11.11 -4.09
N LYS A 339 -8.04 -10.00 -4.03
CA LYS A 339 -8.42 -8.76 -4.70
C LYS A 339 -7.80 -8.71 -6.08
N LYS A 340 -8.66 -8.47 -7.07
CA LYS A 340 -8.23 -8.21 -8.44
C LYS A 340 -7.48 -6.86 -8.49
N PRO A 341 -6.21 -6.83 -8.91
CA PRO A 341 -5.37 -5.63 -8.88
C PRO A 341 -5.99 -4.42 -9.56
N SER A 342 -6.55 -4.61 -10.76
CA SER A 342 -7.10 -3.49 -11.54
C SER A 342 -8.41 -2.93 -11.00
N GLY A 343 -9.13 -3.69 -10.17
CA GLY A 343 -10.49 -3.36 -9.76
C GLY A 343 -11.52 -3.30 -10.91
N LEU A 344 -11.14 -3.68 -12.14
CA LEU A 344 -12.02 -3.64 -13.30
C LEU A 344 -13.19 -4.64 -13.17
N PRO A 345 -14.32 -4.40 -13.84
CA PRO A 345 -15.46 -5.31 -13.84
C PRO A 345 -15.11 -6.75 -14.24
N TYR A 346 -15.97 -7.69 -13.83
CA TYR A 346 -15.86 -9.11 -14.20
C TYR A 346 -15.78 -9.29 -15.73
N GLY A 347 -14.87 -10.14 -16.19
CA GLY A 347 -14.64 -10.41 -17.62
C GLY A 347 -13.75 -9.39 -18.35
N GLN A 348 -13.24 -8.38 -17.66
CA GLN A 348 -12.23 -7.44 -18.18
C GLN A 348 -10.91 -7.67 -17.44
N GLU A 349 -9.75 -7.42 -18.04
CA GLU A 349 -8.43 -7.49 -17.39
C GLU A 349 -7.55 -6.39 -17.97
N ASN A 350 -6.58 -5.90 -17.20
CA ASN A 350 -5.52 -5.01 -17.70
C ASN A 350 -4.12 -5.61 -17.44
N ASN A 351 -3.09 -4.80 -17.66
CA ASN A 351 -1.71 -5.23 -17.45
C ASN A 351 -1.37 -5.50 -15.98
N ASP A 352 -2.00 -4.82 -15.02
CA ASP A 352 -1.76 -5.04 -13.59
C ASP A 352 -2.24 -6.44 -13.17
N ASP A 353 -3.39 -6.86 -13.71
CA ASP A 353 -3.93 -8.20 -13.49
C ASP A 353 -3.01 -9.29 -14.07
N LEU A 354 -2.47 -9.06 -15.26
CA LEU A 354 -1.50 -9.95 -15.91
C LEU A 354 -0.20 -10.06 -15.10
N LEU A 355 0.37 -8.95 -14.64
CA LEU A 355 1.59 -8.96 -13.84
C LEU A 355 1.38 -9.73 -12.53
N ALA A 356 0.27 -9.49 -11.83
CA ALA A 356 -0.07 -10.25 -10.63
C ALA A 356 -0.26 -11.75 -10.91
N ALA A 357 -0.87 -12.10 -12.05
CA ALA A 357 -1.04 -13.50 -12.45
C ALA A 357 0.31 -14.18 -12.77
N ILE A 358 1.23 -13.49 -13.44
CA ILE A 358 2.60 -13.98 -13.70
C ILE A 358 3.34 -14.22 -12.38
N ASP A 359 3.26 -13.24 -11.48
CA ASP A 359 4.01 -13.29 -10.22
C ASP A 359 3.44 -14.32 -9.25
N GLY A 360 2.13 -14.55 -9.27
CA GLY A 360 1.42 -15.34 -8.27
C GLY A 360 1.29 -14.59 -6.95
N GLN A 361 0.36 -15.01 -6.10
CA GLN A 361 0.06 -14.31 -4.86
C GLN A 361 0.50 -15.11 -3.63
N ASP A 362 1.08 -14.41 -2.65
CA ASP A 362 1.47 -14.94 -1.35
C ASP A 362 0.31 -14.84 -0.35
N PHE A 363 0.07 -15.94 0.36
CA PHE A 363 -0.92 -16.10 1.41
C PHE A 363 -0.21 -16.49 2.69
N GLU A 364 0.07 -15.48 3.50
CA GLU A 364 0.85 -15.61 4.73
C GLU A 364 0.10 -16.41 5.79
N ILE A 365 0.82 -17.33 6.43
CA ILE A 365 0.33 -18.09 7.58
C ILE A 365 1.00 -17.53 8.82
N SER A 366 0.20 -17.20 9.84
CA SER A 366 0.73 -16.67 11.09
C SER A 366 1.75 -17.64 11.71
N ILE A 367 2.86 -17.09 12.19
CA ILE A 367 3.87 -17.82 12.96
C ILE A 367 3.29 -18.47 14.23
N ASP A 368 2.14 -18.02 14.72
CA ASP A 368 1.49 -18.64 15.87
C ASP A 368 0.78 -19.95 15.52
N MET A 369 0.56 -20.24 14.23
CA MET A 369 -0.09 -21.47 13.77
C MET A 369 0.79 -22.71 14.00
N PRO A 370 0.20 -23.88 14.31
CA PRO A 370 0.98 -25.09 14.55
C PRO A 370 1.74 -25.53 13.29
N ALA A 371 2.81 -26.30 13.48
CA ALA A 371 3.44 -27.00 12.36
C ALA A 371 2.54 -28.15 11.89
N VAL A 372 2.43 -28.32 10.57
CA VAL A 372 1.52 -29.27 9.92
C VAL A 372 2.19 -30.00 8.77
N ARG A 373 1.63 -31.14 8.34
CA ARG A 373 2.11 -31.91 7.18
C ARG A 373 1.09 -31.98 6.05
N TYR A 374 -0.17 -32.22 6.39
CA TYR A 374 -1.25 -32.30 5.42
C TYR A 374 -1.92 -30.94 5.31
N LEU A 375 -2.24 -30.53 4.08
CA LEU A 375 -2.92 -29.29 3.79
C LEU A 375 -4.21 -29.53 3.04
N ARG A 376 -5.17 -28.62 3.26
CA ARG A 376 -6.34 -28.50 2.41
C ARG A 376 -6.56 -27.07 1.97
N ILE A 377 -7.02 -26.92 0.73
CA ILE A 377 -7.58 -25.67 0.23
C ILE A 377 -9.09 -25.87 0.16
N GLU A 378 -9.82 -25.00 0.83
CA GLU A 378 -11.28 -24.93 0.80
C GLU A 378 -11.70 -23.69 -0.01
N CYS A 379 -12.32 -23.90 -1.17
CA CYS A 379 -12.87 -22.79 -1.96
C CYS A 379 -14.26 -22.41 -1.44
N ILE A 380 -14.37 -21.20 -0.92
CA ILE A 380 -15.61 -20.63 -0.40
C ILE A 380 -16.39 -19.93 -1.52
N GLU A 381 -15.68 -19.20 -2.37
CA GLU A 381 -16.25 -18.44 -3.49
C GLU A 381 -15.21 -18.35 -4.61
N ASN A 382 -15.61 -18.59 -5.84
CA ASN A 382 -14.85 -18.31 -7.06
C ASN A 382 -15.35 -17.03 -7.74
N TRP A 383 -14.72 -16.61 -8.83
CA TRP A 383 -15.09 -15.36 -9.51
C TRP A 383 -16.47 -15.38 -10.20
N SER A 384 -17.07 -16.56 -10.40
CA SER A 384 -18.47 -16.71 -10.84
C SER A 384 -19.49 -16.81 -9.69
N GLY A 385 -19.05 -16.73 -8.43
CA GLY A 385 -19.92 -16.85 -7.25
C GLY A 385 -20.27 -18.29 -6.86
N GLY A 386 -19.60 -19.29 -7.45
CA GLY A 386 -19.73 -20.70 -7.08
C GLY A 386 -18.60 -21.19 -6.17
N GLN A 387 -18.62 -22.47 -5.82
CA GLN A 387 -17.65 -23.09 -4.92
C GLN A 387 -16.59 -23.93 -5.63
N PHE A 388 -16.80 -24.28 -6.90
CA PHE A 388 -15.80 -25.01 -7.68
C PHE A 388 -14.53 -24.19 -7.85
N MET A 389 -13.38 -24.85 -7.94
CA MET A 389 -12.09 -24.18 -8.05
C MET A 389 -11.28 -24.64 -9.26
N ALA A 390 -10.51 -23.68 -9.78
CA ALA A 390 -9.46 -23.84 -10.76
C ALA A 390 -8.22 -23.10 -10.26
N VAL A 391 -7.10 -23.80 -10.15
CA VAL A 391 -5.82 -23.26 -9.64
C VAL A 391 -4.71 -23.78 -10.53
N SER A 392 -3.79 -22.91 -10.96
CA SER A 392 -2.67 -23.34 -11.82
C SER A 392 -1.58 -24.01 -11.00
N GLU A 393 -1.15 -23.39 -9.91
CA GLU A 393 0.00 -23.87 -9.14
C GLU A 393 -0.11 -23.40 -7.68
N VAL A 394 0.40 -24.22 -6.77
CA VAL A 394 0.57 -23.95 -5.35
C VAL A 394 1.99 -24.32 -4.93
N GLN A 395 2.62 -23.42 -4.21
CA GLN A 395 3.93 -23.61 -3.60
C GLN A 395 3.84 -23.40 -2.10
N VAL A 396 4.36 -24.34 -1.32
CA VAL A 396 4.34 -24.27 0.15
C VAL A 396 5.71 -23.88 0.65
N TYR A 397 5.77 -22.81 1.45
CA TYR A 397 6.99 -22.34 2.10
C TYR A 397 6.93 -22.53 3.61
N GLY A 398 8.09 -22.79 4.21
CA GLY A 398 8.20 -22.88 5.67
C GLY A 398 9.54 -23.42 6.15
N ASN A 399 9.59 -23.80 7.42
CA ASN A 399 10.73 -24.46 8.05
C ASN A 399 10.40 -25.92 8.40
N PRO A 400 11.01 -26.91 7.72
CA PRO A 400 10.85 -28.32 8.06
C PRO A 400 11.74 -28.78 9.23
N ASN A 401 12.60 -27.91 9.78
CA ASN A 401 13.53 -28.17 10.87
C ASN A 401 13.33 -27.16 12.01
N PHE A 402 12.06 -26.85 12.31
CA PHE A 402 11.67 -25.81 13.27
C PHE A 402 11.92 -26.21 14.72
#